data_AF-A0A933BED0-F1
#
_entry.id   AF-A0A933BED0-F1
#
_cell.length_a   1.000
_cell.length_b   1.000
_cell.length_c   1.000
_cell.angle_alpha   90.00
_cell.angle_beta   90.00
_cell.angle_gamma   90.00
#
_symmetry.space_group_name_H-M   'P 1'
#
loop_
_entity.id
_entity.type
_entity.pdbx_description
1 polymer ?
#
loop_
_entity_poly.entity_id
_entity_poly.type
_entity_poly.pdbx_seq_one_letter_code
_entity_poly.pdbx_strand_id
1 'polypeptide(L)'
;MSGPGPEEQRRLRFSWSQGVLLAIVIAALVWLGIALAPMFSRERVETLVRGAGEWGPLILVGLQVAQILVAPIPGVFVPILAGILYGPIVGPLLASTGTVLGSAAAYTIGWRAGRPLLERWVGRDRLERAHALLGGKRWLALIPL
;
A
#
# COMPACT_ATOMS: atom_id res chain seq x y z
N MET A 1 -37.37 26.62 -13.12
CA MET A 1 -36.07 25.92 -13.07
C MET A 1 -35.90 25.38 -11.66
N SER A 2 -36.39 24.17 -11.42
CA SER A 2 -36.40 23.55 -10.09
C SER A 2 -34.98 23.05 -9.80
N GLY A 3 -34.30 23.66 -8.82
CA GLY A 3 -32.97 23.25 -8.41
C GLY A 3 -32.95 21.80 -7.91
N PRO A 4 -31.77 21.13 -7.96
CA PRO A 4 -31.64 19.73 -7.56
C PRO A 4 -32.10 19.53 -6.11
N GLY A 5 -32.89 18.47 -5.90
CA GLY A 5 -33.55 18.19 -4.62
C GLY A 5 -32.57 17.89 -3.47
N PRO A 6 -33.00 18.05 -2.20
CA PRO A 6 -32.14 17.91 -1.02
C PRO A 6 -31.44 16.54 -0.88
N GLU A 7 -31.94 15.50 -1.56
CA GLU A 7 -31.32 14.17 -1.59
C GLU A 7 -30.07 14.08 -2.48
N GLU A 8 -30.00 14.87 -3.55
CA GLU A 8 -28.88 14.89 -4.49
C GLU A 8 -27.67 15.64 -3.88
N GLN A 9 -27.96 16.72 -3.13
CA GLN A 9 -26.96 17.44 -2.33
C GLN A 9 -26.36 16.57 -1.21
N ARG A 10 -27.12 15.63 -0.63
CA ARG A 10 -26.63 14.72 0.42
C ARG A 10 -25.75 13.59 -0.13
N ARG A 11 -25.87 13.25 -1.42
CA ARG A 11 -24.98 12.31 -2.14
C ARG A 11 -23.71 12.99 -2.67
N LEU A 12 -23.79 14.28 -3.00
CA LEU A 12 -22.66 15.11 -3.43
C LEU A 12 -21.89 15.76 -2.25
N ARG A 13 -22.43 15.70 -1.03
CA ARG A 13 -21.72 15.95 0.24
C ARG A 13 -20.77 14.80 0.64
N PHE A 14 -20.30 14.01 -0.33
CA PHE A 14 -18.96 13.41 -0.23
C PHE A 14 -18.00 14.60 -0.14
N SER A 15 -17.69 14.96 1.11
CA SER A 15 -17.37 16.33 1.47
C SER A 15 -16.10 16.75 0.75
N TRP A 16 -16.12 17.88 0.04
CA TRP A 16 -14.93 18.46 -0.59
C TRP A 16 -13.71 18.48 0.37
N SER A 17 -13.94 18.56 1.69
CA SER A 17 -12.94 18.41 2.74
C SER A 17 -12.25 17.04 2.81
N GLN A 18 -12.93 15.93 2.48
CA GLN A 18 -12.33 14.59 2.39
C GLN A 18 -11.41 14.47 1.18
N GLY A 19 -11.79 15.07 0.05
CA GLY A 19 -10.94 15.18 -1.13
C GLY A 19 -9.69 16.01 -0.86
N VAL A 20 -9.84 17.14 -0.18
CA VAL A 20 -8.71 18.01 0.24
C VAL A 20 -7.81 17.28 1.24
N LEU A 21 -8.37 16.58 2.24
CA LEU A 21 -7.59 15.80 3.20
C LEU A 21 -6.79 14.69 2.52
N LEU A 22 -7.41 13.94 1.61
CA LEU A 22 -6.73 12.89 0.85
C LEU A 22 -5.60 13.48 -0.01
N ALA A 23 -5.84 14.61 -0.68
CA ALA A 23 -4.83 15.31 -1.47
C ALA A 23 -3.65 15.79 -0.61
N ILE A 24 -3.91 16.32 0.60
CA ILE A 24 -2.88 16.71 1.57
C ILE A 24 -2.08 15.50 2.03
N VAL A 25 -2.74 14.38 2.34
CA VAL A 25 -2.06 13.14 2.74
C VAL A 25 -1.16 12.63 1.62
N ILE A 26 -1.66 12.58 0.38
CA ILE A 26 -0.86 12.18 -0.79
C ILE A 26 0.33 13.12 -0.98
N ALA A 27 0.10 14.44 -0.93
CA ALA A 27 1.17 15.43 -1.08
C ALA A 27 2.23 15.31 0.03
N ALA A 28 1.81 15.07 1.28
CA ALA A 28 2.71 14.85 2.40
C ALA A 28 3.53 13.56 2.23
N LEU A 29 2.92 12.47 1.76
CA LEU A 29 3.61 11.21 1.47
C LEU A 29 4.62 11.37 0.33
N VAL A 30 4.27 12.09 -0.74
CA VAL A 30 5.17 12.40 -1.85
C VAL A 30 6.33 13.28 -1.38
N TRP A 31 6.05 14.33 -0.63
CA TRP A 31 7.08 15.22 -0.07
C TRP A 31 8.02 14.45 0.86
N LEU A 32 7.48 13.59 1.74
CA LEU A 32 8.26 12.73 2.63
C LEU A 32 9.16 11.78 1.84
N GLY A 33 8.65 11.16 0.77
CA GLY A 33 9.44 10.32 -0.12
C GLY A 33 10.59 11.08 -0.77
N ILE A 34 10.35 12.31 -1.26
CA ILE A 34 11.40 13.17 -1.84
C ILE A 34 12.44 13.58 -0.78
N ALA A 35 11.99 13.96 0.41
CA ALA A 35 12.87 14.36 1.51
C ALA A 35 13.75 13.21 2.02
N LEU A 36 13.23 11.98 2.01
CA LEU A 36 13.95 10.79 2.46
C LEU A 36 14.74 10.10 1.34
N ALA A 37 14.50 10.40 0.06
CA ALA A 37 15.22 9.81 -1.07
C ALA A 37 16.76 9.89 -0.93
N PRO A 38 17.38 10.99 -0.46
CA PRO A 38 18.84 11.06 -0.26
C PRO A 38 19.36 10.13 0.85
N MET A 39 18.50 9.69 1.78
CA MET A 39 18.86 8.73 2.82
C MET A 39 18.99 7.32 2.24
N PHE A 40 18.27 7.00 1.16
CA PHE A 40 18.35 5.75 0.44
C PHE A 40 19.37 5.85 -0.70
N SER A 41 20.64 6.10 -0.36
CA SER A 41 21.73 6.08 -1.34
C SER A 41 22.26 4.67 -1.57
N ARG A 42 22.74 4.41 -2.79
CA ARG A 42 23.32 3.12 -3.15
C ARG A 42 24.42 2.70 -2.18
N GLU A 43 25.29 3.64 -1.82
CA GLU A 43 26.47 3.41 -0.98
C GLU A 43 26.08 2.95 0.42
N ARG A 44 25.02 3.52 1.00
CA ARG A 44 24.56 3.13 2.34
C ARG A 44 24.00 1.73 2.36
N VAL A 45 23.13 1.40 1.40
CA VAL A 45 22.55 0.05 1.31
C VAL A 45 23.63 -0.97 0.95
N GLU A 46 24.53 -0.64 0.03
CA GLU A 46 25.66 -1.51 -0.31
C GLU A 46 26.56 -1.75 0.91
N THR A 47 26.86 -0.71 1.70
CA THR A 47 27.61 -0.86 2.96
C THR A 47 26.87 -1.74 3.96
N LEU A 48 25.56 -1.56 4.11
CA LEU A 48 24.74 -2.34 5.04
C LEU A 48 24.66 -3.82 4.64
N VAL A 49 24.49 -4.08 3.33
CA VAL A 49 24.39 -5.44 2.76
C VAL A 49 25.75 -6.13 2.82
N ARG A 50 26.84 -5.46 2.41
CA ARG A 50 28.19 -6.03 2.47
C ARG A 50 28.67 -6.22 3.91
N GLY A 51 28.35 -5.28 4.80
CA GLY A 51 28.66 -5.37 6.23
C GLY A 51 27.95 -6.53 6.93
N ALA A 52 26.80 -6.97 6.40
CA ALA A 52 26.09 -8.15 6.89
C ALA A 52 26.69 -9.48 6.40
N GLY A 53 27.68 -9.47 5.50
CA GLY A 53 28.33 -10.67 4.96
C GLY A 53 27.32 -11.64 4.33
N GLU A 54 27.31 -12.88 4.81
CA GLU A 54 26.40 -13.94 4.33
C GLU A 54 24.91 -13.63 4.55
N TRP A 55 24.58 -12.73 5.49
CA TRP A 55 23.21 -12.31 5.77
C TRP A 55 22.71 -11.17 4.86
N GLY A 56 23.58 -10.66 3.97
CA GLY A 56 23.23 -9.60 3.02
C GLY A 56 21.96 -9.85 2.18
N PRO A 57 21.67 -11.09 1.71
CA PRO A 57 20.43 -11.38 0.99
C PRO A 57 19.18 -11.13 1.84
N LEU A 58 19.22 -11.51 3.12
CA LEU A 58 18.11 -11.33 4.05
C LEU A 58 17.88 -9.85 4.38
N ILE A 59 18.95 -9.07 4.46
CA ILE A 59 18.85 -7.60 4.57
C ILE A 59 18.10 -7.01 3.39
N LEU A 60 18.44 -7.41 2.15
CA LEU A 60 17.74 -6.92 0.96
C LEU A 60 16.26 -7.33 0.94
N VAL A 61 15.94 -8.57 1.30
CA VAL A 61 14.55 -9.03 1.41
C VAL A 61 13.81 -8.21 2.46
N GLY A 62 14.40 -7.97 3.63
CA GLY A 62 13.83 -7.14 4.68
C GLY A 62 13.59 -5.70 4.23
N LEU A 63 14.56 -5.11 3.52
CA LEU A 63 14.44 -3.76 2.96
C LEU A 63 13.33 -3.68 1.89
N GLN A 64 13.20 -4.74 1.06
CA GLN A 64 12.13 -4.87 0.07
C GLN A 64 10.75 -5.02 0.73
N VAL A 65 10.65 -5.72 1.86
CA VAL A 65 9.40 -5.79 2.64
C VAL A 65 9.09 -4.42 3.27
N ALA A 66 10.09 -3.77 3.88
CA ALA A 66 9.93 -2.48 4.53
C ALA A 66 9.47 -1.39 3.56
N GLN A 67 10.03 -1.33 2.34
CA GLN A 67 9.60 -0.34 1.35
C GLN A 67 8.13 -0.52 0.96
N ILE A 68 7.66 -1.77 0.82
CA ILE A 68 6.26 -2.07 0.48
C ILE A 68 5.32 -1.63 1.60
N LEU A 69 5.73 -1.81 2.85
CA LEU A 69 4.89 -1.51 4.01
C LEU A 69 4.84 -0.03 4.37
N VAL A 70 5.97 0.69 4.26
CA VAL A 70 6.10 2.03 4.84
C VAL A 70 5.96 3.14 3.78
N ALA A 71 6.26 2.86 2.51
CA ALA A 71 6.07 3.73 1.32
C ALA A 71 6.98 4.98 1.07
N PRO A 72 7.86 5.51 1.95
CA PRO A 72 8.73 6.62 1.56
C PRO A 72 9.97 6.18 0.78
N ILE A 73 10.22 4.88 0.68
CA ILE A 73 11.34 4.32 -0.08
C ILE A 73 10.90 4.16 -1.54
N PRO A 74 11.65 4.66 -2.53
CA PRO A 74 11.31 4.46 -3.94
C PRO A 74 11.22 2.96 -4.28
N GLY A 75 10.07 2.49 -4.75
CA GLY A 75 9.82 1.04 -4.92
C GLY A 75 10.74 0.34 -5.92
N VAL A 76 11.33 1.08 -6.86
CA VAL A 76 12.29 0.55 -7.86
C VAL A 76 13.72 0.48 -7.33
N PHE A 77 14.03 1.16 -6.22
CA PHE A 77 15.40 1.30 -5.72
C PHE A 77 15.99 -0.04 -5.24
N VAL A 78 15.29 -0.73 -4.34
CA VAL A 78 15.77 -1.99 -3.74
C VAL A 78 15.91 -3.11 -4.79
N PRO A 79 14.98 -3.31 -5.76
CA PRO A 79 15.16 -4.29 -6.83
C PRO A 79 16.37 -4.03 -7.72
N ILE A 80 16.65 -2.76 -8.08
CA ILE A 80 17.85 -2.40 -8.85
C ILE A 80 19.11 -2.76 -8.06
N LEU A 81 19.17 -2.39 -6.78
CA LEU A 81 20.32 -2.72 -5.93
C LEU A 81 20.51 -4.22 -5.77
N ALA A 82 19.42 -4.99 -5.64
CA ALA A 82 19.51 -6.44 -5.60
C ALA A 82 20.16 -7.00 -6.87
N GLY A 83 19.77 -6.50 -8.05
CA GLY A 83 20.39 -6.86 -9.32
C GLY A 83 21.86 -6.46 -9.42
N ILE A 84 22.24 -5.29 -8.92
CA ILE A 84 23.64 -4.82 -8.89
C ILE A 84 24.50 -5.67 -7.95
N LEU A 85 23.99 -6.01 -6.76
CA LEU A 85 24.77 -6.67 -5.70
C LEU A 85 24.82 -8.20 -5.85
N TYR A 86 23.75 -8.83 -6.35
CA TYR A 86 23.63 -10.28 -6.46
C TYR A 86 23.47 -10.78 -7.91
N GLY A 87 23.56 -9.87 -8.88
CA GLY A 87 23.50 -10.21 -10.31
C GLY A 87 22.08 -10.38 -10.86
N PRO A 88 21.96 -10.65 -12.18
CA PRO A 88 20.69 -10.60 -12.91
C PRO A 88 19.74 -11.76 -12.63
N ILE A 89 20.18 -12.80 -11.92
CA ILE A 89 19.34 -13.95 -11.57
C ILE A 89 18.98 -13.92 -10.09
N VAL A 90 19.99 -13.94 -9.21
CA VAL A 90 19.76 -14.00 -7.75
C VAL A 90 19.17 -12.68 -7.24
N GLY A 91 19.60 -11.54 -7.76
CA GLY A 91 19.06 -10.23 -7.37
C GLY A 91 17.53 -10.13 -7.55
N PRO A 92 17.00 -10.37 -8.76
CA PRO A 92 15.56 -10.38 -9.00
C PRO A 92 14.80 -11.44 -8.19
N LEU A 93 15.39 -12.61 -7.94
CA LEU A 93 14.77 -13.61 -7.06
C LEU A 93 14.60 -13.07 -5.64
N LEU A 94 15.64 -12.48 -5.05
CA LEU A 94 15.57 -11.88 -3.71
C LEU A 94 14.53 -10.74 -3.65
N ALA A 95 14.53 -9.86 -4.65
CA ALA A 95 13.55 -8.78 -4.74
C ALA A 95 12.11 -9.31 -4.91
N SER A 96 11.92 -10.38 -5.68
CA SER A 96 10.62 -11.02 -5.86
C SER A 96 10.14 -11.68 -4.57
N THR A 97 11.02 -12.39 -3.85
CA THR A 97 10.70 -12.95 -2.53
C THR A 97 10.26 -11.87 -1.55
N GLY A 98 11.02 -10.79 -1.44
CA GLY A 98 10.63 -9.65 -0.61
C GLY A 98 9.31 -9.02 -1.06
N THR A 99 9.03 -8.99 -2.36
CA THR A 99 7.77 -8.49 -2.91
C THR A 99 6.58 -9.35 -2.51
N VAL A 100 6.70 -10.67 -2.62
CA VAL A 100 5.66 -11.62 -2.20
C VAL A 100 5.39 -11.47 -0.70
N LEU A 101 6.45 -11.47 0.12
CA LEU A 101 6.33 -11.33 1.58
C LEU A 101 5.73 -9.99 1.99
N GLY A 102 6.21 -8.89 1.39
CA GLY A 102 5.72 -7.55 1.67
C GLY A 102 4.25 -7.39 1.28
N SER A 103 3.86 -7.92 0.12
CA SER A 103 2.48 -7.88 -0.35
C SER A 103 1.55 -8.72 0.54
N ALA A 104 1.99 -9.92 0.94
CA ALA A 104 1.24 -10.75 1.88
C ALA A 104 1.06 -10.07 3.24
N ALA A 105 2.11 -9.40 3.75
CA ALA A 105 2.05 -8.63 4.98
C ALA A 105 1.11 -7.42 4.85
N ALA A 106 1.26 -6.62 3.79
CA ALA A 106 0.40 -5.47 3.50
C ALA A 106 -1.07 -5.88 3.38
N TYR A 107 -1.35 -6.96 2.65
CA TYR A 107 -2.68 -7.54 2.54
C TYR A 107 -3.23 -7.96 3.90
N THR A 108 -2.43 -8.67 4.71
CA THR A 108 -2.87 -9.13 6.03
C THR A 108 -3.20 -7.95 6.95
N ILE A 109 -2.39 -6.89 6.93
CA ILE A 109 -2.61 -5.65 7.67
C ILE A 109 -3.90 -4.98 7.18
N GLY A 110 -4.04 -4.79 5.86
CA GLY A 110 -5.20 -4.18 5.24
C GLY A 110 -6.49 -4.96 5.48
N TRP A 111 -6.44 -6.29 5.45
CA TRP A 111 -7.60 -7.15 5.68
C TRP A 111 -8.09 -7.09 7.13
N ARG A 112 -7.16 -7.12 8.11
CA ARG A 112 -7.49 -7.01 9.54
C ARG A 112 -7.97 -5.61 9.91
N ALA A 113 -7.33 -4.57 9.38
CA ALA A 113 -7.70 -3.17 9.65
C ALA A 113 -8.92 -2.71 8.83
N GLY A 114 -9.18 -3.34 7.68
CA GLY A 114 -10.19 -2.93 6.72
C GLY A 114 -11.62 -3.16 7.23
N ARG A 115 -11.91 -4.32 7.83
CA ARG A 115 -13.25 -4.64 8.36
C ARG A 115 -13.82 -3.57 9.32
N PRO A 116 -13.12 -3.20 10.41
CA PRO A 116 -13.64 -2.19 11.34
C PRO A 116 -13.68 -0.77 10.74
N LEU A 117 -12.80 -0.46 9.77
CA LEU A 117 -12.82 0.83 9.07
C LEU A 117 -14.02 0.92 8.12
N LEU A 118 -14.32 -0.16 7.39
CA LEU A 118 -15.45 -0.27 6.48
C LEU A 118 -16.78 -0.16 7.24
N GLU A 119 -16.90 -0.85 8.37
CA GLU A 119 -18.09 -0.79 9.24
C GLU A 119 -18.36 0.62 9.77
N ARG A 120 -17.29 1.40 10.04
CA ARG A 120 -17.39 2.79 10.50
C ARG A 120 -17.72 3.77 9.36
N TRP A 121 -17.22 3.54 8.14
CA TRP A 121 -17.35 4.48 7.02
C TRP A 121 -18.62 4.27 6.19
N VAL A 122 -19.07 3.03 6.01
CA VAL A 122 -20.21 2.71 5.13
C VAL A 122 -21.57 2.97 5.81
N GLY A 123 -21.60 2.98 7.15
CA GLY A 123 -22.83 3.06 7.93
C GLY A 123 -23.65 1.77 7.81
N ARG A 124 -24.19 1.28 8.93
CA ARG A 124 -24.94 0.00 9.01
C ARG A 124 -26.01 -0.13 7.91
N ASP A 125 -26.69 0.97 7.57
CA ASP A 125 -27.80 1.02 6.59
C ASP A 125 -27.43 0.72 5.11
N ARG A 126 -26.16 0.82 4.72
CA ARG A 126 -25.72 0.43 3.35
C ARG A 126 -25.19 -1.00 3.31
N LEU A 127 -24.68 -1.52 4.42
CA LEU A 127 -24.19 -2.89 4.53
C LEU A 127 -25.35 -3.91 4.48
N GLU A 128 -26.50 -3.57 5.09
CA GLU A 128 -27.71 -4.39 5.04
C GLU A 128 -28.34 -4.41 3.64
N ARG A 129 -28.35 -3.28 2.92
CA ARG A 129 -28.81 -3.23 1.52
C ARG A 129 -27.85 -3.94 0.57
N ALA A 130 -26.54 -3.89 0.81
CA ALA A 130 -25.57 -4.68 0.06
C ALA A 130 -25.77 -6.18 0.33
N HIS A 131 -26.02 -6.60 1.58
CA HIS A 131 -26.37 -7.99 1.89
C HIS A 131 -27.69 -8.43 1.27
N ALA A 132 -28.71 -7.56 1.22
CA ALA A 132 -29.98 -7.85 0.56
C ALA A 132 -29.84 -7.99 -0.98
N LEU A 133 -28.93 -7.23 -1.60
CA LEU A 133 -28.64 -7.34 -3.05
C LEU A 133 -27.68 -8.49 -3.38
N LEU A 134 -26.77 -8.85 -2.47
CA LEU A 134 -25.79 -9.94 -2.62
C LEU A 134 -26.32 -11.29 -2.11
N GLY A 135 -27.50 -11.31 -1.48
CA GLY A 135 -28.18 -12.48 -0.92
C GLY A 135 -28.56 -13.59 -1.91
N GLY A 136 -28.15 -13.51 -3.18
CA GLY A 136 -28.32 -14.56 -4.17
C GLY A 136 -27.04 -15.32 -4.57
N LYS A 137 -25.83 -14.78 -4.35
CA LYS A 137 -24.60 -15.40 -4.90
C LYS A 137 -23.42 -15.31 -3.93
N ARG A 138 -23.37 -16.30 -3.03
CA ARG A 138 -22.27 -16.59 -2.07
C ARG A 138 -20.86 -16.68 -2.67
N TRP A 139 -20.74 -16.74 -4.00
CA TRP A 139 -19.47 -16.88 -4.72
C TRP A 139 -18.71 -15.55 -4.89
N LEU A 140 -19.40 -14.40 -4.77
CA LEU A 140 -18.77 -13.07 -4.87
C LEU A 140 -18.02 -12.66 -3.60
N ALA A 141 -18.22 -13.38 -2.48
CA ALA A 141 -17.45 -13.18 -1.25
C ALA A 141 -16.02 -13.76 -1.32
N LEU A 142 -15.68 -14.46 -2.42
CA LEU A 142 -14.36 -15.07 -2.65
C LEU A 142 -13.48 -14.26 -3.61
N ILE A 143 -14.01 -13.20 -4.23
CA ILE A 143 -13.22 -12.32 -5.11
C ILE A 143 -12.78 -11.12 -4.28
N PRO A 144 -11.47 -10.92 -4.04
CA PRO A 144 -10.98 -9.72 -3.41
C PRO A 144 -11.08 -8.59 -4.44
N LEU A 145 -12.15 -7.79 -4.37
CA LEU A 145 -12.18 -6.45 -4.95
C LEU A 145 -11.76 -5.43 -3.89
#